data_AF-A0A1H7Y072-F1
#
_entry.id   AF-A0A1H7Y072-F1
#
_cell.length_a   1.000
_cell.length_b   1.000
_cell.length_c   1.000
_cell.angle_alpha   90.00
_cell.angle_beta   90.00
_cell.angle_gamma   90.00
#
_symmetry.space_group_name_H-M   'P 1'
#
loop_
_entity.id
_entity.type
_entity.pdbx_description
1 polymer ?
#
loop_
_entity_poly.entity_id
_entity_poly.type
_entity_poly.pdbx_seq_one_letter_code
_entity_poly.pdbx_strand_id
1 'polypeptide(L)'
;MLRSVILLVFIPVFLKGQISQLESHSNTDSVVRKFEDLLKIYQDGSMSYKEMPILIMESKNLQKDDITKKITEDYINNYLCKLEEQDLLTRENIENIRKYNQSSRSKLFSFFYNNKDKIDQVMDIKGYAQSYVDYIIAFEEIDPKLIVDNKPIKGEPDWDKMHKTIAHKYNPDYADRNIIEAQLRWYGFMKDTLSLIKYNLKKIDLYGLDTLGFGKDGLNNMIYYMIFRHSSDKVVLNKSVEWMKLLIKGEPDNAAYMDTYANLLYKLGRKQEALAWERKSLSLDPHNRETLFAWEKMKRDEPTWPSKKDLSDN
;
A
#
# COMPACT_ATOMS: atom_id res chain seq x y z
N MET A 1 51.78 21.49 -8.10
CA MET A 1 52.94 21.13 -7.24
C MET A 1 52.79 21.94 -5.96
N LEU A 2 52.65 21.44 -4.74
CA LEU A 2 52.85 20.13 -4.13
C LEU A 2 51.60 19.77 -3.29
N ARG A 3 51.25 18.49 -3.29
CA ARG A 3 50.36 17.81 -2.35
C ARG A 3 51.11 17.48 -1.05
N SER A 4 50.32 17.14 -0.02
CA SER A 4 50.65 16.41 1.22
C SER A 4 50.89 17.34 2.42
N VAL A 5 50.34 17.10 3.61
CA VAL A 5 50.16 15.82 4.30
C VAL A 5 48.88 15.85 5.14
N ILE A 6 47.88 15.02 4.78
CA ILE A 6 46.85 14.56 5.74
C ILE A 6 47.53 13.46 6.54
N LEU A 7 47.75 13.70 7.84
CA LEU A 7 48.07 12.65 8.80
C LEU A 7 46.82 11.78 8.94
N LEU A 8 46.72 10.71 8.14
CA LEU A 8 45.79 9.62 8.38
C LEU A 8 46.29 8.87 9.62
N VAL A 9 45.81 9.29 10.79
CA VAL A 9 45.93 8.49 12.00
C VAL A 9 45.14 7.20 11.73
N PHE A 10 45.87 6.09 11.56
CA PHE A 10 45.29 4.75 11.58
C PHE A 10 44.67 4.54 12.96
N ILE A 11 43.38 4.85 13.11
CA ILE A 11 42.61 4.44 14.27
C ILE A 11 42.42 2.92 14.15
N PRO A 12 42.99 2.11 15.06
CA PRO A 12 42.77 0.66 15.07
C PRO A 12 41.27 0.37 15.02
N VAL A 13 40.85 -0.67 14.30
CA VAL A 13 39.44 -1.07 14.15
C VAL A 13 38.70 -1.16 15.51
N PHE A 14 39.43 -1.47 16.59
CA PHE A 14 38.95 -1.49 17.97
C PHE A 14 38.54 -0.11 18.53
N LEU A 15 39.26 0.96 18.19
CA LEU A 15 38.96 2.34 18.62
C LEU A 15 37.79 2.95 17.82
N LYS A 16 37.59 2.54 16.55
CA LYS A 16 36.38 2.93 15.80
C LYS A 16 35.10 2.38 16.42
N GLY A 17 35.14 1.15 16.95
CA GLY A 17 34.01 0.55 17.68
C GLY A 17 33.68 1.31 18.97
N GLN A 18 34.69 1.73 19.73
CA GLN A 18 34.51 2.53 20.95
C GLN A 18 34.02 3.96 20.67
N ILE A 19 34.53 4.62 19.63
CA ILE A 19 34.07 5.96 19.22
C ILE A 19 32.60 5.90 18.77
N SER A 20 32.23 4.90 17.96
CA SER A 20 30.82 4.72 17.55
C SER A 20 29.90 4.43 18.72
N GLN A 21 30.35 3.67 19.73
CA GLN A 21 29.60 3.45 20.96
C GLN A 21 29.52 4.71 21.85
N LEU A 22 30.57 5.51 21.95
CA LEU A 22 30.57 6.77 22.70
C LEU A 22 29.70 7.84 22.01
N GLU A 23 29.73 7.90 20.68
CA GLU A 23 28.84 8.75 19.87
C GLU A 23 27.38 8.31 20.00
N SER A 24 27.09 7.00 20.03
CA SER A 24 25.73 6.50 20.25
C SER A 24 25.22 6.77 21.67
N HIS A 25 26.06 6.62 22.69
CA HIS A 25 25.69 6.91 24.09
C HIS A 25 25.50 8.42 24.31
N SER A 26 26.42 9.26 23.84
CA SER A 26 26.30 10.72 23.99
C SER A 26 25.09 11.30 23.24
N ASN A 27 24.75 10.73 22.08
CA ASN A 27 23.54 11.11 21.34
C ASN A 27 22.27 10.68 22.09
N THR A 28 22.26 9.48 22.69
CA THR A 28 21.14 9.01 23.52
C THR A 28 20.93 9.89 24.76
N ASP A 29 22.01 10.26 25.45
CA ASP A 29 21.97 11.17 26.60
C ASP A 29 21.50 12.58 26.24
N SER A 30 21.78 13.03 25.02
CA SER A 30 21.28 14.32 24.51
C SER A 30 19.78 14.26 24.22
N VAL A 31 19.28 13.16 23.67
CA VAL A 31 17.85 12.98 23.36
C VAL A 31 17.03 12.88 24.65
N VAL A 32 17.51 12.11 25.64
CA VAL A 32 16.84 11.99 26.95
C VAL A 32 16.77 13.33 27.66
N ARG A 33 17.87 14.09 27.72
CA ARG A 33 17.88 15.43 28.34
C ARG A 33 16.91 16.39 27.68
N LYS A 34 16.90 16.45 26.34
CA LYS A 34 15.96 17.28 25.59
C LYS A 34 14.50 16.91 25.89
N PHE A 35 14.20 15.61 25.97
CA PHE A 35 12.86 15.15 26.34
C PHE A 35 12.48 15.58 27.77
N GLU A 36 13.38 15.42 28.74
CA GLU A 36 13.14 15.82 30.13
C GLU A 36 12.88 17.33 30.28
N ASP A 37 13.65 18.16 29.56
CA ASP A 37 13.45 19.61 29.53
C ASP A 37 12.08 19.98 28.95
N LEU A 38 11.71 19.40 27.80
CA LEU A 38 10.39 19.62 27.19
C LEU A 38 9.26 19.09 28.09
N LEU A 39 9.44 17.95 28.74
CA LEU A 39 8.44 17.38 29.63
C LEU A 39 8.20 18.28 30.85
N LYS A 40 9.24 18.93 31.37
CA LYS A 40 9.11 19.88 32.49
C LYS A 40 8.30 21.12 32.08
N ILE A 41 8.58 21.69 30.90
CA ILE A 41 7.83 22.82 30.32
C ILE A 41 6.36 22.43 30.04
N TYR A 42 6.10 21.17 29.69
CA TYR A 42 4.74 20.68 29.57
C TYR A 42 4.04 20.57 30.93
N GLN A 43 4.73 20.01 31.93
CA GLN A 43 4.18 19.78 33.27
C GLN A 43 3.91 21.07 34.05
N ASP A 44 4.66 22.14 33.80
CA ASP A 44 4.43 23.46 34.40
C ASP A 44 3.30 24.26 33.70
N GLY A 45 2.79 23.78 32.57
CA GLY A 45 1.71 24.40 31.80
C GLY A 45 2.15 25.56 30.91
N SER A 46 3.45 25.79 30.74
CA SER A 46 4.00 26.88 29.92
C SER A 46 4.25 26.51 28.46
N MET A 47 4.16 25.22 28.12
CA MET A 47 4.38 24.73 26.75
C MET A 47 3.36 25.29 25.75
N SER A 48 3.85 25.77 24.60
CA SER A 48 3.00 26.09 23.46
C SER A 48 2.45 24.83 22.80
N TYR A 49 1.18 24.85 22.41
CA TYR A 49 0.59 23.75 21.65
C TYR A 49 1.35 23.45 20.34
N LYS A 50 2.01 24.43 19.73
CA LYS A 50 2.84 24.23 18.53
C LYS A 50 4.10 23.39 18.80
N GLU A 51 4.54 23.30 20.05
CA GLU A 51 5.74 22.54 20.45
C GLU A 51 5.38 21.12 20.91
N MET A 52 4.11 20.86 21.26
CA MET A 52 3.66 19.54 21.71
C MET A 52 3.91 18.40 20.71
N PRO A 53 3.78 18.57 19.38
CA PRO A 53 4.15 17.51 18.43
C PRO A 53 5.59 17.02 18.56
N ILE A 54 6.52 17.92 18.92
CA ILE A 54 7.93 17.58 19.17
C ILE A 54 8.01 16.70 20.42
N LEU A 55 7.39 17.12 21.53
CA LEU A 55 7.40 16.36 22.78
C LEU A 55 6.75 14.96 22.60
N ILE A 56 5.63 14.86 21.88
CA ILE A 56 4.98 13.57 21.56
C ILE A 56 5.91 12.66 20.74
N MET A 57 6.66 13.24 19.81
CA MET A 57 7.62 12.48 19.00
C MET A 57 8.79 11.96 19.84
N GLU A 58 9.37 12.81 20.68
CA GLU A 58 10.47 12.40 21.56
C GLU A 58 10.02 11.34 22.58
N SER A 59 8.82 11.50 23.16
CA SER A 59 8.28 10.50 24.10
C SER A 59 8.06 9.15 23.43
N LYS A 60 7.60 9.13 22.18
CA LYS A 60 7.43 7.91 21.38
C LYS A 60 8.77 7.27 21.03
N ASN A 61 9.77 8.05 20.64
CA ASN A 61 11.12 7.55 20.33
C ASN A 61 11.77 6.88 21.55
N LEU A 62 11.47 7.39 22.75
CA LEU A 62 11.92 6.86 24.03
C LEU A 62 10.99 5.77 24.61
N GLN A 63 9.97 5.32 23.86
CA GLN A 63 9.01 4.29 24.26
C GLN A 63 8.30 4.59 25.60
N LYS A 64 7.99 5.88 25.83
CA LYS A 64 7.26 6.34 27.02
C LYS A 64 5.76 6.33 26.75
N ASP A 65 5.18 5.14 26.60
CA ASP A 65 3.81 4.98 26.05
C ASP A 65 2.72 5.72 26.85
N ASP A 66 2.71 5.62 28.18
CA ASP A 66 1.71 6.29 29.03
C ASP A 66 1.79 7.82 28.91
N ILE A 67 3.03 8.36 28.92
CA ILE A 67 3.28 9.79 28.78
C ILE A 67 2.89 10.25 27.36
N THR A 68 3.27 9.48 26.34
CA THR A 68 2.93 9.74 24.94
C THR A 68 1.43 9.83 24.75
N LYS A 69 0.67 8.89 25.32
CA LYS A 69 -0.79 8.87 25.27
C LYS A 69 -1.36 10.13 25.92
N LYS A 70 -0.94 10.45 27.15
CA LYS A 70 -1.43 11.62 27.90
C LYS A 70 -1.22 12.93 27.13
N ILE A 71 -0.01 13.16 26.61
CA ILE A 71 0.33 14.40 25.89
C ILE A 71 -0.45 14.47 24.56
N THR A 72 -0.60 13.34 23.87
CA THR A 72 -1.37 13.27 22.63
C THR A 72 -2.86 13.58 22.86
N GLU A 73 -3.45 13.03 23.92
CA GLU A 73 -4.84 13.29 24.29
C GLU A 73 -5.05 14.77 24.66
N ASP A 74 -4.12 15.38 25.38
CA ASP A 74 -4.16 16.81 25.69
C ASP A 74 -4.07 17.66 24.42
N TYR A 75 -3.08 17.40 23.56
CA TYR A 75 -2.91 18.12 22.29
C TYR A 75 -4.15 18.03 21.39
N ILE A 76 -4.76 16.85 21.28
CA ILE A 76 -5.97 16.66 20.51
C ILE A 76 -7.13 17.42 21.14
N ASN A 77 -7.44 17.17 22.41
CA ASN A 77 -8.67 17.64 23.03
C ASN A 77 -8.65 19.14 23.36
N ASN A 78 -7.49 19.66 23.75
CA ASN A 78 -7.36 21.04 24.22
C ASN A 78 -6.83 22.02 23.17
N TYR A 79 -6.29 21.54 22.05
CA TYR A 79 -5.88 22.39 20.94
C TYR A 79 -6.59 22.05 19.64
N LEU A 80 -6.30 20.92 18.99
CA LEU A 80 -6.86 20.61 17.67
C LEU A 80 -8.39 20.60 17.69
N CYS A 81 -8.99 20.02 18.73
CA CYS A 81 -10.43 20.01 18.93
C CYS A 81 -11.03 21.36 19.38
N LYS A 82 -10.26 22.44 19.51
CA LYS A 82 -10.79 23.79 19.79
C LYS A 82 -10.60 24.76 18.64
N LEU A 83 -9.82 24.38 17.63
CA LEU A 83 -9.64 25.17 16.42
C LEU A 83 -10.93 25.21 15.58
N GLU A 84 -11.12 26.36 14.93
CA GLU A 84 -12.11 26.57 13.88
C GLU A 84 -11.65 25.95 12.55
N GLU A 85 -12.57 25.72 11.62
CA GLU A 85 -12.26 25.04 10.36
C GLU A 85 -11.11 25.69 9.57
N GLN A 86 -11.09 27.02 9.51
CA GLN A 86 -10.06 27.78 8.81
C GLN A 86 -8.66 27.56 9.37
N ASP A 87 -8.54 27.36 10.69
CA ASP A 87 -7.27 27.12 11.37
C ASP A 87 -6.87 25.65 11.27
N LEU A 88 -7.84 24.75 11.14
CA LEU A 88 -7.60 23.33 10.83
C LEU A 88 -7.08 23.14 9.41
N LEU A 89 -7.45 23.99 8.46
CA LEU A 89 -7.04 23.95 7.05
C LEU A 89 -5.62 24.48 6.80
N THR A 90 -4.68 24.12 7.68
CA THR A 90 -3.24 24.31 7.47
C THR A 90 -2.57 22.96 7.26
N ARG A 91 -1.51 22.91 6.46
CA ARG A 91 -0.74 21.68 6.20
C ARG A 91 -0.29 21.01 7.51
N GLU A 92 0.24 21.80 8.43
CA GLU A 92 0.70 21.34 9.74
C GLU A 92 -0.42 20.70 10.57
N ASN A 93 -1.59 21.36 10.68
CA ASN A 93 -2.69 20.80 11.47
C ASN A 93 -3.32 19.58 10.81
N ILE A 94 -3.45 19.55 9.48
CA ILE A 94 -3.93 18.38 8.74
C ILE A 94 -3.02 17.16 8.99
N GLU A 95 -1.70 17.33 8.88
CA GLU A 95 -0.73 16.27 9.14
C GLU A 95 -0.79 15.79 10.60
N ASN A 96 -0.88 16.72 11.54
CA ASN A 96 -1.00 16.41 12.96
C ASN A 96 -2.30 15.66 13.29
N ILE A 97 -3.44 16.07 12.71
CA ILE A 97 -4.70 15.33 12.87
C ILE A 97 -4.54 13.91 12.36
N ARG A 98 -4.02 13.74 11.15
CA ARG A 98 -3.82 12.42 10.54
C ARG A 98 -2.93 11.52 11.41
N LYS A 99 -1.88 12.09 12.00
CA LYS A 99 -0.91 11.37 12.83
C LYS A 99 -1.46 10.97 14.19
N TYR A 100 -2.25 11.82 14.82
CA TYR A 100 -2.62 11.68 16.24
C TYR A 100 -4.08 11.28 16.46
N ASN A 101 -5.02 11.70 15.60
CA ASN A 101 -6.43 11.33 15.74
C ASN A 101 -6.70 9.96 15.10
N GLN A 102 -7.04 8.96 15.93
CA GLN A 102 -7.26 7.57 15.49
C GLN A 102 -8.69 7.06 15.73
N SER A 103 -9.68 7.96 15.83
CA SER A 103 -11.08 7.54 16.02
C SER A 103 -12.07 8.31 15.16
N SER A 104 -13.07 7.58 14.66
CA SER A 104 -14.21 8.12 13.90
C SER A 104 -15.15 9.00 14.74
N ARG A 105 -15.09 8.88 16.08
CA ARG A 105 -15.95 9.64 17.01
C ARG A 105 -15.50 11.08 17.22
N SER A 106 -14.29 11.41 16.80
CA SER A 106 -13.72 12.75 16.94
C SER A 106 -14.30 13.72 15.92
N LYS A 107 -14.49 14.99 16.31
CA LYS A 107 -14.85 16.04 15.35
C LYS A 107 -13.78 16.23 14.27
N LEU A 108 -12.53 15.87 14.54
CA LEU A 108 -11.43 15.94 13.59
C LEU A 108 -11.59 14.90 12.47
N PHE A 109 -12.16 13.73 12.77
CA PHE A 109 -12.56 12.77 11.75
C PHE A 109 -13.69 13.35 10.88
N SER A 110 -14.71 13.95 11.52
CA SER A 110 -15.81 14.60 10.80
C SER A 110 -15.31 15.74 9.89
N PHE A 111 -14.30 16.49 10.34
CA PHE A 111 -13.63 17.51 9.53
C PHE A 111 -13.01 16.90 8.26
N PHE A 112 -12.24 15.81 8.37
CA PHE A 112 -11.69 15.10 7.21
C PHE A 112 -12.77 14.51 6.30
N TYR A 113 -13.81 13.94 6.90
CA TYR A 113 -14.92 13.33 6.17
C TYR A 113 -15.69 14.34 5.31
N ASN A 114 -15.89 15.56 5.82
CA ASN A 114 -16.69 16.60 5.17
C ASN A 114 -15.89 17.57 4.29
N ASN A 115 -14.58 17.73 4.50
CA ASN A 115 -13.76 18.74 3.81
C ASN A 115 -12.70 18.15 2.85
N LYS A 116 -13.01 17.01 2.21
CA LYS A 116 -12.06 16.25 1.37
C LYS A 116 -11.34 17.12 0.33
N ASP A 117 -12.10 17.85 -0.48
CA ASP A 117 -11.52 18.64 -1.58
C ASP A 117 -10.63 19.79 -1.07
N LYS A 118 -11.04 20.46 0.01
CA LYS A 118 -10.25 21.54 0.63
C LYS A 118 -8.94 20.99 1.22
N ILE A 119 -9.00 19.85 1.89
CA ILE A 119 -7.82 19.22 2.48
C ILE A 119 -6.88 18.74 1.38
N ASP A 120 -7.39 18.07 0.35
CA ASP A 120 -6.58 17.61 -0.78
C ASP A 120 -5.90 18.78 -1.50
N GLN A 121 -6.59 19.92 -1.62
CA GLN A 121 -6.02 21.16 -2.16
C GLN A 121 -4.88 21.73 -1.29
N VAL A 122 -5.06 21.81 0.03
CA VAL A 122 -4.00 22.30 0.95
C VAL A 122 -2.78 21.37 0.94
N MET A 123 -3.02 20.06 0.85
CA MET A 123 -1.97 19.05 0.82
C MET A 123 -1.31 18.90 -0.55
N ASP A 124 -1.95 19.37 -1.62
CA ASP A 124 -1.57 19.13 -3.01
C ASP A 124 -1.45 17.63 -3.34
N ILE A 125 -2.37 16.84 -2.77
CA ILE A 125 -2.41 15.38 -2.90
C ILE A 125 -3.86 14.94 -3.04
N LYS A 126 -4.22 14.44 -4.23
CA LYS A 126 -5.55 13.86 -4.49
C LYS A 126 -5.76 12.60 -3.65
N GLY A 127 -6.89 12.51 -2.97
CA GLY A 127 -7.27 11.39 -2.10
C GLY A 127 -6.58 11.41 -0.74
N TYR A 128 -5.94 12.51 -0.33
CA TYR A 128 -5.27 12.61 0.96
C TYR A 128 -6.27 12.43 2.10
N ALA A 129 -7.33 13.24 2.13
CA ALA A 129 -8.35 13.15 3.16
C ALA A 129 -9.07 11.80 3.14
N GLN A 130 -9.37 11.32 1.92
CA GLN A 130 -10.05 10.04 1.73
C GLN A 130 -9.26 8.87 2.32
N SER A 131 -7.95 8.79 2.06
CA SER A 131 -7.10 7.72 2.58
C SER A 131 -7.01 7.69 4.10
N TYR A 132 -7.10 8.85 4.76
CA TYR A 132 -7.21 8.92 6.20
C TYR A 132 -8.54 8.37 6.71
N VAL A 133 -9.65 8.77 6.08
CA VAL A 133 -10.97 8.26 6.44
C VAL A 133 -11.04 6.74 6.25
N ASP A 134 -10.51 6.22 5.13
CA ASP A 134 -10.44 4.78 4.86
C ASP A 134 -9.64 4.03 5.92
N TYR A 135 -8.50 4.57 6.32
CA TYR A 135 -7.69 3.99 7.38
C TYR A 135 -8.47 3.85 8.68
N ILE A 136 -9.19 4.89 9.12
CA ILE A 136 -9.98 4.86 10.35
C ILE A 136 -11.15 3.88 10.23
N ILE A 137 -11.84 3.85 9.07
CA ILE A 137 -12.93 2.90 8.83
C ILE A 137 -12.41 1.46 8.89
N ALA A 138 -11.30 1.16 8.22
CA ALA A 138 -10.71 -0.18 8.25
C ALA A 138 -10.29 -0.56 9.68
N PHE A 139 -9.63 0.35 10.39
CA PHE A 139 -9.16 0.13 11.76
C PHE A 139 -10.29 -0.16 12.76
N GLU A 140 -11.42 0.54 12.66
CA GLU A 140 -12.54 0.34 13.59
C GLU A 140 -13.49 -0.77 13.13
N GLU A 141 -13.79 -0.84 11.83
CA GLU A 141 -14.90 -1.64 11.31
C GLU A 141 -14.48 -2.93 10.63
N ILE A 142 -13.21 -3.11 10.29
CA ILE A 142 -12.73 -4.28 9.53
C ILE A 142 -11.69 -5.07 10.32
N ASP A 143 -10.56 -4.45 10.64
CA ASP A 143 -9.38 -5.15 11.14
C ASP A 143 -9.67 -5.97 12.43
N PRO A 144 -10.44 -5.47 13.42
CA PRO A 144 -10.79 -6.25 14.62
C PRO A 144 -11.65 -7.49 14.34
N LYS A 145 -12.27 -7.56 13.15
CA LYS A 145 -13.09 -8.69 12.69
C LYS A 145 -12.27 -9.68 11.85
N LEU A 146 -11.09 -9.28 11.37
CA LEU A 146 -10.16 -10.13 10.63
C LEU A 146 -9.05 -10.69 11.53
N ILE A 147 -8.68 -9.96 12.58
CA ILE A 147 -7.59 -10.31 13.50
C ILE A 147 -8.13 -10.31 14.92
N VAL A 148 -8.07 -11.46 15.58
CA VAL A 148 -8.47 -11.66 16.98
C VAL A 148 -7.25 -12.21 17.73
N ASP A 149 -6.91 -11.63 18.88
CA ASP A 149 -5.73 -12.00 19.68
C ASP A 149 -4.42 -12.01 18.86
N ASN A 150 -4.22 -10.98 18.03
CA ASN A 150 -3.10 -10.84 17.10
C ASN A 150 -2.96 -11.99 16.09
N LYS A 151 -4.04 -12.75 15.85
CA LYS A 151 -4.08 -13.84 14.88
C LYS A 151 -5.22 -13.64 13.89
N PRO A 152 -5.00 -13.95 12.60
CA PRO A 152 -6.08 -14.02 11.63
C PRO A 152 -7.18 -14.96 12.09
N ILE A 153 -8.43 -14.60 11.86
CA ILE A 153 -9.57 -15.48 12.12
C ILE A 153 -9.47 -16.76 11.28
N LYS A 154 -10.14 -17.82 11.72
CA LYS A 154 -10.30 -19.04 10.93
C LYS A 154 -11.53 -18.92 10.04
N GLY A 155 -11.41 -19.30 8.77
CA GLY A 155 -12.50 -19.32 7.82
C GLY A 155 -12.67 -18.00 7.06
N GLU A 156 -13.80 -17.87 6.37
CA GLU A 156 -14.10 -16.71 5.53
C GLU A 156 -14.71 -15.56 6.36
N PRO A 157 -14.19 -14.32 6.23
CA PRO A 157 -14.78 -13.16 6.87
C PRO A 157 -16.19 -12.87 6.35
N ASP A 158 -17.07 -12.39 7.23
CA ASP A 158 -18.42 -11.92 6.87
C ASP A 158 -18.35 -10.52 6.22
N TRP A 159 -17.93 -10.51 4.95
CA TRP A 159 -17.77 -9.29 4.16
C TRP A 159 -19.07 -8.51 4.03
N ASP A 160 -20.21 -9.19 3.88
CA ASP A 160 -21.53 -8.57 3.70
C ASP A 160 -21.97 -7.83 4.97
N LYS A 161 -21.74 -8.41 6.15
CA LYS A 161 -22.04 -7.72 7.41
C LYS A 161 -21.15 -6.51 7.62
N MET A 162 -19.85 -6.61 7.33
CA MET A 162 -18.94 -5.46 7.41
C MET A 162 -19.34 -4.36 6.42
N HIS A 163 -19.67 -4.74 5.18
CA HIS A 163 -20.17 -3.82 4.16
C HIS A 163 -21.41 -3.06 4.64
N LYS A 164 -22.45 -3.78 5.08
CA LYS A 164 -23.70 -3.17 5.58
C LYS A 164 -23.45 -2.21 6.75
N THR A 165 -22.54 -2.59 7.66
CA THR A 165 -22.17 -1.75 8.81
C THR A 165 -21.55 -0.43 8.35
N ILE A 166 -20.56 -0.50 7.44
CA ILE A 166 -19.87 0.69 6.91
C ILE A 166 -20.82 1.54 6.06
N ALA A 167 -21.65 0.91 5.22
CA ALA A 167 -22.58 1.61 4.35
C ALA A 167 -23.62 2.41 5.15
N HIS A 168 -24.08 1.84 6.26
CA HIS A 168 -25.02 2.51 7.17
C HIS A 168 -24.37 3.66 7.96
N LYS A 169 -23.15 3.46 8.48
CA LYS A 169 -22.46 4.44 9.34
C LYS A 169 -21.85 5.61 8.56
N TYR A 170 -21.43 5.38 7.31
CA TYR A 170 -20.73 6.37 6.49
C TYR A 170 -21.49 6.60 5.17
N ASN A 171 -21.25 5.76 4.16
CA ASN A 171 -22.02 5.67 2.92
C ASN A 171 -21.59 4.42 2.11
N PRO A 172 -22.36 4.03 1.07
CA PRO A 172 -22.03 2.88 0.23
C PRO A 172 -20.66 2.94 -0.46
N ASP A 173 -20.21 4.12 -0.91
CA ASP A 173 -18.92 4.26 -1.60
C ASP A 173 -17.73 3.91 -0.69
N TYR A 174 -17.79 4.34 0.58
CA TYR A 174 -16.81 3.93 1.60
C TYR A 174 -16.89 2.44 1.89
N ALA A 175 -18.09 1.86 1.93
CA ALA A 175 -18.25 0.43 2.13
C ALA A 175 -17.64 -0.38 0.99
N ASP A 176 -17.96 -0.05 -0.26
CA ASP A 176 -17.44 -0.76 -1.43
C ASP A 176 -15.91 -0.69 -1.50
N ARG A 177 -15.33 0.50 -1.30
CA ARG A 177 -13.88 0.67 -1.38
C ARG A 177 -13.16 -0.01 -0.21
N ASN A 178 -13.61 0.17 1.03
CA ASN A 178 -12.90 -0.40 2.17
C ASN A 178 -13.00 -1.93 2.19
N ILE A 179 -14.15 -2.49 1.81
CA ILE A 179 -14.33 -3.94 1.75
C ILE A 179 -13.49 -4.56 0.66
N ILE A 180 -13.43 -3.97 -0.54
CA ILE A 180 -12.63 -4.56 -1.61
C ILE A 180 -11.13 -4.53 -1.30
N GLU A 181 -10.63 -3.45 -0.70
CA GLU A 181 -9.23 -3.37 -0.26
C GLU A 181 -8.94 -4.39 0.85
N ALA A 182 -9.87 -4.57 1.79
CA ALA A 182 -9.73 -5.56 2.85
C ALA A 182 -9.75 -7.00 2.32
N GLN A 183 -10.60 -7.30 1.34
CA GLN A 183 -10.64 -8.58 0.65
C GLN A 183 -9.29 -8.86 -0.02
N LEU A 184 -8.75 -7.90 -0.77
CA LEU A 184 -7.45 -8.06 -1.43
C LEU A 184 -6.33 -8.33 -0.42
N ARG A 185 -6.28 -7.60 0.70
CA ARG A 185 -5.31 -7.87 1.79
C ARG A 185 -5.49 -9.26 2.39
N TRP A 186 -6.72 -9.63 2.70
CA TRP A 186 -7.06 -10.91 3.33
C TRP A 186 -6.70 -12.10 2.45
N TYR A 187 -7.17 -12.14 1.21
CA TYR A 187 -6.89 -13.27 0.31
C TYR A 187 -5.42 -13.28 -0.14
N GLY A 188 -4.75 -12.13 -0.13
CA GLY A 188 -3.30 -12.04 -0.26
C GLY A 188 -2.57 -12.75 0.87
N PHE A 189 -2.97 -12.46 2.11
CA PHE A 189 -2.43 -13.11 3.30
C PHE A 189 -2.72 -14.62 3.31
N MET A 190 -3.93 -15.02 2.93
CA MET A 190 -4.34 -16.43 2.84
C MET A 190 -3.77 -17.17 1.63
N LYS A 191 -3.07 -16.48 0.73
CA LYS A 191 -2.55 -17.00 -0.55
C LYS A 191 -3.63 -17.64 -1.45
N ASP A 192 -4.87 -17.13 -1.36
CA ASP A 192 -5.97 -17.56 -2.23
C ASP A 192 -5.97 -16.77 -3.53
N THR A 193 -5.27 -17.31 -4.53
CA THR A 193 -5.12 -16.69 -5.85
C THR A 193 -6.44 -16.51 -6.59
N LEU A 194 -7.41 -17.43 -6.44
CA LEU A 194 -8.68 -17.34 -7.17
C LEU A 194 -9.55 -16.21 -6.62
N SER A 195 -9.60 -16.07 -5.29
CA SER A 195 -10.28 -14.95 -4.65
C SER A 195 -9.61 -13.62 -4.98
N LEU A 196 -8.27 -13.57 -5.00
CA LEU A 196 -7.55 -12.38 -5.44
C LEU A 196 -7.91 -11.97 -6.88
N ILE A 197 -7.99 -12.92 -7.81
CA ILE A 197 -8.44 -12.64 -9.19
C ILE A 197 -9.84 -12.04 -9.15
N LYS A 198 -10.79 -12.73 -8.50
CA LYS A 198 -12.20 -12.29 -8.40
C LYS A 198 -12.31 -10.84 -7.90
N TYR A 199 -11.62 -10.49 -6.81
CA TYR A 199 -11.75 -9.16 -6.21
C TYR A 199 -10.96 -8.07 -6.96
N ASN A 200 -9.85 -8.40 -7.64
CA ASN A 200 -9.21 -7.46 -8.56
C ASN A 200 -10.12 -7.14 -9.76
N LEU A 201 -10.78 -8.14 -10.35
CA LEU A 201 -11.74 -7.91 -11.43
C LEU A 201 -12.89 -7.00 -10.97
N LYS A 202 -13.45 -7.26 -9.78
CA LYS A 202 -14.50 -6.42 -9.18
C LYS A 202 -14.02 -4.98 -8.96
N LYS A 203 -12.77 -4.78 -8.53
CA LYS A 203 -12.19 -3.45 -8.31
C LYS A 203 -12.08 -2.68 -9.61
N ILE A 204 -11.63 -3.35 -10.67
CA ILE A 204 -11.53 -2.76 -12.00
C ILE A 204 -12.92 -2.41 -12.56
N ASP A 205 -13.93 -3.23 -12.32
CA ASP A 205 -15.30 -2.92 -12.76
C ASP A 205 -15.90 -1.70 -12.05
N LEU A 206 -15.58 -1.52 -10.77
CA LEU A 206 -16.11 -0.40 -9.98
C LEU A 206 -15.37 0.91 -10.25
N TYR A 207 -14.04 0.86 -10.40
CA TYR A 207 -13.23 2.07 -10.39
C TYR A 207 -12.34 2.26 -11.63
N GLY A 208 -12.25 1.27 -12.51
CA GLY A 208 -11.40 1.29 -13.68
C GLY A 208 -9.98 0.76 -13.43
N LEU A 209 -9.25 0.51 -14.52
CA LEU A 209 -7.94 -0.13 -14.53
C LEU A 209 -6.86 0.65 -13.77
N ASP A 210 -6.90 1.98 -13.82
CA ASP A 210 -5.88 2.84 -13.21
C ASP A 210 -5.86 2.75 -11.67
N THR A 211 -6.90 2.20 -11.06
CA THR A 211 -7.05 2.14 -9.59
C THR A 211 -6.32 0.99 -8.91
N LEU A 212 -5.73 0.09 -9.69
CA LEU A 212 -4.92 -0.99 -9.13
C LEU A 212 -3.60 -0.48 -8.54
N GLY A 213 -3.14 0.73 -8.89
CA GLY A 213 -1.86 1.27 -8.42
C GLY A 213 -0.63 0.52 -8.94
N PHE A 214 -0.85 -0.44 -9.84
CA PHE A 214 0.16 -1.32 -10.44
C PHE A 214 0.91 -0.68 -11.62
N GLY A 215 0.36 0.38 -12.21
CA GLY A 215 0.76 0.82 -13.54
C GLY A 215 0.48 -0.24 -14.61
N LYS A 216 0.90 0.03 -15.84
CA LYS A 216 0.67 -0.87 -16.98
C LYS A 216 1.42 -2.20 -16.83
N ASP A 217 2.67 -2.16 -16.38
CA ASP A 217 3.48 -3.37 -16.18
C ASP A 217 2.94 -4.26 -15.07
N GLY A 218 2.46 -3.67 -13.96
CA GLY A 218 1.86 -4.47 -12.91
C GLY A 218 0.51 -5.08 -13.32
N LEU A 219 -0.26 -4.43 -14.21
CA LEU A 219 -1.44 -5.04 -14.85
C LEU A 219 -1.04 -6.25 -15.71
N ASN A 220 0.00 -6.12 -16.55
CA ASN A 220 0.55 -7.25 -17.32
C ASN A 220 0.98 -8.40 -16.38
N ASN A 221 1.71 -8.09 -15.32
CA ASN A 221 2.20 -9.09 -14.36
C ASN A 221 1.05 -9.79 -13.62
N MET A 222 0.01 -9.06 -13.19
CA MET A 222 -1.18 -9.67 -12.60
C MET A 222 -1.87 -10.60 -13.61
N ILE A 223 -2.04 -10.15 -14.85
CA ILE A 223 -2.65 -10.94 -15.91
C ILE A 223 -1.85 -12.22 -16.15
N TYR A 224 -0.53 -12.13 -16.29
CA TYR A 224 0.31 -13.29 -16.55
C TYR A 224 0.38 -14.21 -15.33
N TYR A 225 0.90 -13.71 -14.20
CA TYR A 225 1.22 -14.55 -13.04
C TYR A 225 0.01 -15.03 -12.27
N MET A 226 -1.09 -14.26 -12.23
CA MET A 226 -2.29 -14.65 -11.47
C MET A 226 -3.36 -15.23 -12.39
N ILE A 227 -3.75 -14.52 -13.44
CA ILE A 227 -4.89 -14.94 -14.27
C ILE A 227 -4.51 -16.06 -15.23
N PHE A 228 -3.53 -15.83 -16.11
CA PHE A 228 -3.14 -16.78 -17.14
C PHE A 228 -2.63 -18.08 -16.53
N ARG A 229 -1.86 -18.05 -15.44
CA ARG A 229 -1.37 -19.30 -14.83
C ARG A 229 -2.41 -20.05 -14.02
N HIS A 230 -3.34 -19.37 -13.33
CA HIS A 230 -4.20 -20.03 -12.34
C HIS A 230 -5.70 -20.10 -12.72
N SER A 231 -6.15 -19.36 -13.73
CA SER A 231 -7.56 -19.38 -14.15
C SER A 231 -7.76 -20.13 -15.47
N SER A 232 -8.84 -20.92 -15.53
CA SER A 232 -9.38 -21.51 -16.77
C SER A 232 -10.75 -20.93 -17.13
N ASP A 233 -11.19 -19.89 -16.43
CA ASP A 233 -12.47 -19.23 -16.69
C ASP A 233 -12.37 -18.40 -17.98
N LYS A 234 -13.14 -18.78 -19.00
CA LYS A 234 -13.13 -18.10 -20.31
C LYS A 234 -13.61 -16.65 -20.21
N VAL A 235 -14.51 -16.32 -19.28
CA VAL A 235 -14.97 -14.93 -19.11
C VAL A 235 -13.82 -14.07 -18.62
N VAL A 236 -13.09 -14.55 -17.61
CA VAL A 236 -11.92 -13.86 -17.07
C VAL A 236 -10.81 -13.74 -18.11
N LEU A 237 -10.50 -14.83 -18.83
CA LEU A 237 -9.45 -14.83 -19.85
C LEU A 237 -9.78 -13.88 -21.01
N ASN A 238 -11.02 -13.85 -21.50
CA ASN A 238 -11.43 -12.92 -22.56
C ASN A 238 -11.36 -11.46 -22.08
N LYS A 239 -11.70 -11.19 -20.82
CA LYS A 239 -11.56 -9.86 -20.24
C LYS A 239 -10.08 -9.41 -20.18
N SER A 240 -9.18 -10.31 -19.78
CA SER A 240 -7.74 -10.06 -19.80
C SER A 240 -7.20 -9.81 -21.22
N VAL A 241 -7.74 -10.51 -22.23
CA VAL A 241 -7.40 -10.25 -23.65
C VAL A 241 -7.74 -8.81 -24.03
N GLU A 242 -8.90 -8.29 -23.64
CA GLU A 242 -9.26 -6.89 -23.92
C GLU A 242 -8.34 -5.89 -23.22
N TRP A 243 -7.93 -6.17 -21.98
CA TRP A 243 -6.97 -5.33 -21.26
C TRP A 243 -5.59 -5.33 -21.91
N MET A 244 -5.10 -6.51 -22.31
CA MET A 244 -3.82 -6.63 -23.00
C MET A 244 -3.83 -5.92 -24.35
N LYS A 245 -4.97 -5.90 -25.09
CA LYS A 245 -5.09 -5.09 -26.31
C LYS A 245 -4.92 -3.60 -26.02
N LEU A 246 -5.48 -3.09 -24.93
CA LEU A 246 -5.32 -1.69 -24.53
C LEU A 246 -3.87 -1.38 -24.19
N LEU A 247 -3.18 -2.28 -23.47
CA LEU A 247 -1.76 -2.14 -23.16
C LEU A 247 -0.90 -2.10 -24.42
N ILE A 248 -1.07 -3.06 -25.34
CA ILE A 248 -0.35 -3.10 -26.63
C ILE A 248 -0.65 -1.85 -27.47
N LYS A 249 -1.90 -1.36 -27.48
CA LYS A 249 -2.23 -0.12 -28.20
C LYS A 249 -1.48 1.09 -27.62
N GLY A 250 -1.32 1.14 -26.31
CA GLY A 250 -0.59 2.21 -25.63
C GLY A 250 0.93 2.11 -25.79
N GLU A 251 1.47 0.90 -25.90
CA GLU A 251 2.90 0.61 -26.03
C GLU A 251 3.12 -0.50 -27.06
N PRO A 252 3.07 -0.15 -28.37
CA PRO A 252 3.06 -1.12 -29.46
C PRO A 252 4.37 -1.89 -29.63
N ASP A 253 5.48 -1.44 -29.05
CA ASP A 253 6.79 -2.08 -29.14
C ASP A 253 7.18 -2.81 -27.83
N ASN A 254 6.22 -3.06 -26.94
CA ASN A 254 6.47 -3.79 -25.70
C ASN A 254 6.32 -5.32 -25.93
N ALA A 255 7.46 -6.01 -26.05
CA ALA A 255 7.52 -7.46 -26.30
C ALA A 255 6.80 -8.27 -25.21
N ALA A 256 6.95 -7.90 -23.93
CA ALA A 256 6.33 -8.62 -22.81
C ALA A 256 4.80 -8.57 -22.85
N TYR A 257 4.21 -7.46 -23.31
CA TYR A 257 2.76 -7.36 -23.48
C TYR A 257 2.26 -8.25 -24.62
N MET A 258 3.02 -8.35 -25.71
CA MET A 258 2.68 -9.24 -26.82
C MET A 258 2.75 -10.71 -26.42
N ASP A 259 3.78 -11.11 -25.67
CA ASP A 259 3.94 -12.46 -25.12
C ASP A 259 2.75 -12.84 -24.21
N THR A 260 2.41 -11.98 -23.24
CA THR A 260 1.28 -12.24 -22.33
C THR A 260 -0.03 -12.34 -23.09
N TYR A 261 -0.23 -11.48 -24.10
CA TYR A 261 -1.40 -11.53 -24.97
C TYR A 261 -1.47 -12.83 -25.79
N ALA A 262 -0.36 -13.26 -26.40
CA ALA A 262 -0.28 -14.50 -27.15
C ALA A 262 -0.58 -15.73 -26.28
N ASN A 263 -0.04 -15.78 -25.06
CA ASN A 263 -0.31 -16.83 -24.10
C ASN A 263 -1.80 -16.94 -23.72
N LEU A 264 -2.48 -15.81 -23.51
CA LEU A 264 -3.93 -15.80 -23.28
C LEU A 264 -4.73 -16.30 -24.49
N LEU A 265 -4.38 -15.84 -25.70
CA LEU A 265 -5.01 -16.28 -26.94
C LEU A 265 -4.87 -17.80 -27.12
N TYR A 266 -3.66 -18.32 -26.87
CA TYR A 266 -3.38 -19.73 -26.96
C TYR A 266 -4.19 -20.55 -25.95
N LYS A 267 -4.27 -20.08 -24.69
CA LYS A 267 -5.09 -20.70 -23.65
C LYS A 267 -6.60 -20.71 -23.97
N LEU A 268 -7.06 -19.75 -24.77
CA LEU A 268 -8.43 -19.70 -25.29
C LEU A 268 -8.64 -20.56 -26.55
N GLY A 269 -7.62 -21.28 -27.02
CA GLY A 269 -7.67 -22.14 -28.20
C GLY A 269 -7.42 -21.40 -29.53
N ARG A 270 -7.01 -20.13 -29.50
CA ARG A 270 -6.78 -19.29 -30.68
C ARG A 270 -5.32 -19.40 -31.15
N LYS A 271 -4.86 -20.62 -31.43
CA LYS A 271 -3.44 -20.94 -31.69
C LYS A 271 -2.79 -20.10 -32.79
N GLN A 272 -3.45 -19.96 -33.94
CA GLN A 272 -2.85 -19.24 -35.08
C GLN A 272 -2.63 -17.76 -34.77
N GLU A 273 -3.57 -17.14 -34.05
CA GLU A 273 -3.42 -15.76 -33.60
C GLU A 273 -2.32 -15.63 -32.54
N ALA A 274 -2.27 -16.56 -31.59
CA ALA A 274 -1.21 -16.60 -30.58
C ALA A 274 0.18 -16.65 -31.21
N LEU A 275 0.42 -17.58 -32.15
CA LEU A 275 1.68 -17.66 -32.88
C LEU A 275 1.97 -16.37 -33.67
N ALA A 276 0.97 -15.73 -34.27
CA ALA A 276 1.21 -14.45 -34.95
C ALA A 276 1.73 -13.36 -34.00
N TRP A 277 1.23 -13.31 -32.76
CA TRP A 277 1.67 -12.34 -31.74
C TRP A 277 2.99 -12.72 -31.07
N GLU A 278 3.19 -13.99 -30.76
CA GLU A 278 4.42 -14.51 -30.18
C GLU A 278 5.62 -14.25 -31.12
N ARG A 279 5.42 -14.42 -32.43
CA ARG A 279 6.44 -14.07 -33.43
C ARG A 279 6.80 -12.58 -33.40
N LYS A 280 5.83 -11.69 -33.16
CA LYS A 280 6.10 -10.25 -33.04
C LYS A 280 6.89 -9.97 -31.77
N SER A 281 6.52 -10.58 -30.65
CA SER A 281 7.30 -10.51 -29.41
C SER A 281 8.76 -10.89 -29.63
N LEU A 282 9.01 -12.05 -30.24
CA LEU A 282 10.37 -12.54 -30.56
C LEU A 282 11.10 -11.69 -31.60
N SER A 283 10.40 -10.92 -32.45
CA SER A 283 11.08 -10.00 -33.35
C SER A 283 11.65 -8.77 -32.63
N LEU A 284 11.09 -8.43 -31.47
CA LEU A 284 11.53 -7.33 -30.61
C LEU A 284 12.54 -7.80 -29.56
N ASP A 285 12.36 -9.00 -29.01
CA ASP A 285 13.29 -9.64 -28.07
C ASP A 285 13.59 -11.10 -28.48
N PRO A 286 14.50 -11.33 -29.44
CA PRO A 286 14.78 -12.66 -30.00
C PRO A 286 15.43 -13.64 -29.02
N HIS A 287 15.97 -13.15 -27.91
CA HIS A 287 16.71 -13.96 -26.93
C HIS A 287 15.90 -14.21 -25.65
N ASN A 288 14.64 -13.77 -25.61
CA ASN A 288 13.76 -14.03 -24.49
C ASN A 288 13.50 -15.53 -24.34
N ARG A 289 14.01 -16.13 -23.26
CA ARG A 289 13.91 -17.57 -23.03
C ARG A 289 12.47 -18.01 -22.75
N GLU A 290 11.68 -17.19 -22.06
CA GLU A 290 10.30 -17.54 -21.73
C GLU A 290 9.42 -17.55 -22.99
N THR A 291 9.53 -16.50 -23.82
CA THR A 291 8.81 -16.41 -25.11
C THR A 291 9.26 -17.50 -26.09
N LEU A 292 10.57 -17.79 -26.19
CA LEU A 292 11.03 -18.90 -27.03
C LEU A 292 10.46 -20.24 -26.57
N PHE A 293 10.39 -20.47 -25.26
CA PHE A 293 9.81 -21.68 -24.70
C PHE A 293 8.31 -21.77 -24.97
N ALA A 294 7.57 -20.69 -24.77
CA ALA A 294 6.15 -20.62 -25.06
C ALA A 294 5.87 -20.84 -26.56
N TRP A 295 6.61 -20.18 -27.46
CA TRP A 295 6.58 -20.40 -28.90
C TRP A 295 6.71 -21.87 -29.31
N GLU A 296 7.73 -22.57 -28.80
CA GLU A 296 7.95 -23.98 -29.13
C GLU A 296 6.80 -24.88 -28.65
N LYS A 297 6.28 -24.62 -27.44
CA LYS A 297 5.13 -25.37 -26.90
C LYS A 297 3.85 -25.10 -27.69
N MET A 298 3.58 -23.84 -28.06
CA MET A 298 2.43 -23.48 -28.88
C MET A 298 2.46 -24.20 -30.23
N LYS A 299 3.62 -24.30 -30.89
CA LYS A 299 3.77 -25.05 -32.15
C LYS A 299 3.40 -26.53 -31.98
N ARG A 300 3.78 -27.15 -30.85
CA ARG A 300 3.53 -28.57 -30.53
C ARG A 300 2.16 -28.86 -29.90
N ASP A 301 1.27 -27.89 -29.81
CA ASP A 301 -0.04 -28.04 -29.13
C ASP A 301 0.07 -28.41 -27.63
N GLU A 302 1.17 -28.01 -26.99
CA GLU A 302 1.41 -28.23 -25.57
C GLU A 302 0.98 -27.00 -24.75
N PRO A 303 0.37 -27.16 -23.55
CA PRO A 303 0.00 -26.03 -22.69
C PRO A 303 1.21 -25.18 -22.27
N THR A 304 1.14 -23.85 -22.40
CA THR A 304 2.19 -22.94 -21.90
C THR A 304 2.02 -22.56 -20.42
N TRP A 305 0.95 -23.02 -19.78
CA TRP A 305 0.64 -22.82 -18.37
C TRP A 305 0.76 -24.14 -17.56
N PRO A 306 0.87 -24.06 -16.22
CA PRO A 306 0.89 -25.25 -15.37
C PRO A 306 -0.36 -26.10 -15.52
N SER A 307 -0.23 -27.44 -15.47
CA SER A 307 -1.38 -28.33 -15.40
C SER A 307 -2.05 -28.24 -14.03
N LYS A 308 -3.30 -28.70 -13.90
CA LYS A 308 -4.00 -28.75 -12.59
C LYS A 308 -3.22 -29.53 -11.52
N LYS A 309 -2.41 -30.53 -11.94
CA LYS A 309 -1.56 -31.32 -11.05
C LYS A 309 -0.36 -30.51 -10.54
N ASP A 310 0.16 -29.60 -11.36
CA ASP A 310 1.30 -28.75 -10.99
C ASP A 310 0.91 -27.62 -10.02
N LEU A 311 -0.40 -27.34 -9.90
CA LEU A 311 -0.95 -26.31 -9.02
C LEU A 311 -1.35 -26.83 -7.63
N SER A 312 -1.42 -28.15 -7.42
CA SER A 312 -1.73 -28.75 -6.11
C SER A 312 -0.50 -29.04 -5.25
N ASP A 313 0.69 -28.96 -5.83
CA ASP A 313 1.95 -29.40 -5.23
C ASP A 313 2.82 -28.21 -4.74
N ASN A 314 2.30 -26.98 -4.73
CA ASN A 314 2.96 -25.75 -4.25
C ASN A 314 2.05 -24.95 -3.31
#